data_AF-A0A396H4V6-F1
#
_entry.id   AF-A0A396H4V6-F1
#
_cell.length_a   1.000
_cell.length_b   1.000
_cell.length_c   1.000
_cell.angle_alpha   90.00
_cell.angle_beta   90.00
_cell.angle_gamma   90.00
#
_symmetry.space_group_name_H-M   'P 1'
#
loop_
_entity.id
_entity.type
_entity.pdbx_description
1 polymer ?
#
loop_
_entity_poly.entity_id
_entity_poly.type
_entity_poly.pdbx_seq_one_letter_code
_entity_poly.pdbx_strand_id
1 'polypeptide(L)'
;MHDRAPKAWMNPVLPKCDKCGQENAMNPIITKKRTINWLFLLLGQMIGCCKLQHLKYFCKHTNNLRISAKDRLIYLTYVDLCKQLQPDLVV
;
A
#
# COMPACT_ATOMS: atom_id res chain seq x y z
N MET A 1 -17.08 -6.62 4.68
CA MET A 1 -16.14 -5.48 4.59
C MET A 1 -16.52 -4.65 3.36
N HIS A 2 -16.60 -3.32 3.44
CA HIS A 2 -17.08 -2.47 2.32
C HIS A 2 -15.99 -2.12 1.28
N ASP A 3 -15.07 -3.04 0.98
CA ASP A 3 -13.89 -2.80 0.13
C ASP A 3 -13.05 -1.58 0.55
N ARG A 4 -12.91 -1.40 1.86
CA ARG A 4 -12.20 -0.26 2.47
C ARG A 4 -11.10 -0.77 3.38
N ALA A 5 -9.93 -0.16 3.26
CA ALA A 5 -8.83 -0.40 4.16
C ALA A 5 -9.23 0.02 5.59
N PRO A 6 -8.91 -0.79 6.62
CA PRO A 6 -9.12 -0.40 8.00
C PRO A 6 -8.28 0.83 8.36
N LYS A 7 -8.66 1.55 9.43
CA LYS A 7 -7.96 2.77 9.88
C LYS A 7 -6.47 2.52 10.15
N ALA A 8 -6.09 1.33 10.60
CA ALA A 8 -4.70 0.94 10.83
C ALA A 8 -3.86 0.95 9.54
N TRP A 9 -4.44 0.65 8.37
CA TRP A 9 -3.73 0.69 7.10
C TRP A 9 -3.61 2.10 6.53
N MET A 10 -4.52 3.00 6.93
CA MET A 10 -4.46 4.42 6.54
C MET A 10 -3.31 5.16 7.23
N ASN A 11 -2.92 4.69 8.42
CA ASN A 11 -1.83 5.22 9.22
C ASN A 11 -0.89 4.07 9.62
N PRO A 12 -0.01 3.60 8.71
CA PRO A 12 0.91 2.51 8.98
C PRO A 12 1.77 2.78 10.20
N VAL A 13 2.01 1.76 11.01
CA VAL A 13 3.00 1.81 12.10
C VAL A 13 4.37 1.55 11.48
N LEU A 14 5.23 2.55 11.52
CA LEU A 14 6.59 2.49 10.99
C LEU A 14 7.57 2.03 12.05
N PRO A 15 8.69 1.40 11.65
CA PRO A 15 9.75 1.07 12.58
C PRO A 15 10.30 2.31 13.28
N LYS A 16 10.73 2.09 14.52
CA LYS A 16 11.55 3.03 15.29
C LYS A 16 12.87 3.25 14.56
N CYS A 17 13.36 4.48 14.56
CA CYS A 17 14.69 4.77 14.05
C CYS A 17 15.76 4.31 15.05
N ASP A 18 16.60 3.35 14.67
CA ASP A 18 17.67 2.85 15.55
C ASP A 18 18.74 3.90 15.89
N LYS A 19 18.88 4.95 15.08
CA LYS A 19 19.89 6.00 15.28
C LYS A 19 19.45 7.10 16.25
N CYS A 20 18.23 7.61 16.12
CA CYS A 20 17.73 8.70 16.95
C CYS A 20 16.69 8.26 17.99
N GLY A 21 16.25 7.00 17.96
CA GLY A 21 15.28 6.44 18.89
C GLY A 21 13.84 6.91 18.65
N GLN A 22 13.57 7.71 17.62
CA GLN A 22 12.23 8.22 17.34
C GLN A 22 11.31 7.08 16.87
N GLU A 23 10.19 6.92 17.57
CA GLU A 23 9.13 5.97 17.21
C GLU A 23 8.43 6.40 15.91
N ASN A 24 7.94 5.41 15.14
CA ASN A 24 7.16 5.64 13.92
C ASN A 24 7.82 6.59 12.90
N ALA A 25 9.14 6.46 12.71
CA ALA A 25 9.94 7.44 11.96
C ALA A 25 10.49 6.91 10.62
N MET A 26 10.66 5.60 10.47
CA MET A 26 11.30 5.01 9.29
C MET A 26 10.31 4.85 8.12
N ASN A 27 10.10 5.95 7.38
CA ASN A 27 9.26 5.96 6.20
C ASN A 27 9.92 5.23 5.01
N PRO A 28 9.15 4.50 4.19
CA PRO A 28 9.67 3.93 2.96
C PRO A 28 10.02 5.03 1.94
N ILE A 29 11.09 4.82 1.17
CA ILE A 29 11.45 5.71 0.08
C ILE A 29 10.56 5.39 -1.13
N ILE A 30 9.59 6.26 -1.41
CA ILE A 30 8.67 6.12 -2.54
C ILE A 30 8.99 7.19 -3.58
N THR A 31 9.71 6.80 -4.64
CA THR A 31 10.16 7.71 -5.69
C THR A 31 9.18 7.77 -6.87
N LYS A 32 9.57 7.25 -8.03
CA LYS A 32 8.79 7.27 -9.26
C LYS A 32 7.81 6.10 -9.27
N LYS A 33 6.62 6.34 -9.83
CA LYS A 33 5.51 5.37 -9.91
C LYS A 33 5.92 3.98 -10.41
N ARG A 34 6.81 3.90 -11.40
CA ARG A 34 7.26 2.65 -12.04
C ARG A 34 8.30 1.87 -11.23
N THR A 35 8.99 2.53 -10.29
CA THR A 35 10.09 1.94 -9.51
C THR A 35 9.68 1.63 -8.06
N ILE A 36 8.40 1.73 -7.74
CA ILE A 36 7.89 1.40 -6.41
C ILE A 36 8.05 -0.12 -6.21
N ASN A 37 8.73 -0.51 -5.14
CA ASN A 37 8.78 -1.90 -4.71
C ASN A 37 7.49 -2.24 -3.96
N TRP A 38 6.46 -2.65 -4.71
CA TRP A 38 5.15 -2.97 -4.16
C TRP A 38 5.16 -4.16 -3.21
N LEU A 39 6.01 -5.17 -3.46
CA LEU A 39 6.17 -6.33 -2.59
C LEU A 39 6.72 -5.91 -1.22
N PHE A 40 7.75 -5.07 -1.19
CA PHE A 40 8.30 -4.52 0.06
C PHE A 40 7.22 -3.77 0.86
N LEU A 41 6.44 -2.91 0.19
CA LEU A 41 5.36 -2.18 0.86
C LEU A 41 4.26 -3.09 1.39
N LEU A 42 3.93 -4.18 0.69
CA LEU A 42 2.96 -5.17 1.16
C LEU A 42 3.47 -5.88 2.42
N LEU A 43 4.66 -6.47 2.36
CA LEU A 43 5.24 -7.24 3.46
C LEU A 43 5.49 -6.38 4.70
N GLY A 44 5.87 -5.12 4.51
CA GLY A 44 6.04 -4.14 5.59
C GLY A 44 4.75 -3.51 6.09
N GLN A 45 3.58 -3.85 5.54
CA GLN A 45 2.29 -3.20 5.83
C GLN A 45 2.30 -1.67 5.60
N MET A 46 3.10 -1.21 4.63
CA MET A 46 3.38 0.20 4.34
C MET A 46 2.64 0.74 3.10
N ILE A 47 1.68 0.01 2.53
CA ILE A 47 0.88 0.48 1.37
C ILE A 47 0.23 1.85 1.66
N GLY A 48 -0.18 2.09 2.92
CA GLY A 48 -0.75 3.37 3.37
C GLY A 48 0.18 4.58 3.22
N CYS A 49 1.50 4.37 3.16
CA CYS A 49 2.49 5.44 2.94
C CYS A 49 2.43 5.99 1.50
N CYS A 50 1.82 5.27 0.56
CA CYS A 50 1.66 5.74 -0.80
C CYS A 50 0.75 6.97 -0.90
N LYS A 51 1.16 7.92 -1.73
CA LYS A 51 0.30 9.02 -2.18
C LYS A 51 -0.81 8.48 -3.08
N LEU A 52 -1.93 9.21 -3.12
CA LEU A 52 -3.10 8.85 -3.94
C LEU A 52 -2.72 8.56 -5.40
N GLN A 53 -1.81 9.34 -5.97
CA GLN A 53 -1.33 9.18 -7.35
C GLN A 53 -0.54 7.89 -7.61
N HIS A 54 0.12 7.32 -6.59
CA HIS A 54 0.84 6.05 -6.71
C HIS A 54 -0.15 4.90 -6.76
N LEU A 55 -1.14 4.94 -5.86
CA LEU A 55 -2.20 3.92 -5.81
C LEU A 55 -3.06 3.94 -7.08
N LYS A 56 -3.43 5.13 -7.56
CA LYS A 56 -4.14 5.28 -8.85
C LYS A 56 -3.32 4.73 -10.03
N TYR A 57 -2.00 4.93 -10.00
CA TYR A 57 -1.12 4.38 -11.04
C TYR A 57 -1.11 2.85 -11.01
N PHE A 58 -0.96 2.25 -9.83
CA PHE A 58 -1.02 0.80 -9.68
C PHE A 58 -2.35 0.23 -10.19
N CYS A 59 -3.47 0.78 -9.71
CA CYS A 59 -4.80 0.31 -10.09
C CYS A 59 -5.08 0.46 -11.60
N LYS A 60 -4.51 1.49 -12.25
CA LYS A 60 -4.57 1.63 -13.71
C LYS A 60 -3.90 0.45 -14.44
N HIS A 61 -2.84 -0.11 -13.87
CA HIS A 61 -2.09 -1.23 -14.45
C HIS A 61 -2.61 -2.60 -14.01
N THR A 62 -3.55 -2.68 -13.07
CA THR A 62 -4.26 -3.91 -12.70
C THR A 62 -5.72 -3.94 -13.18
N ASN A 63 -6.08 -3.07 -14.14
CA ASN A 63 -7.44 -2.91 -14.69
C ASN A 63 -8.52 -2.46 -13.67
N ASN A 64 -8.11 -1.93 -12.52
CA ASN A 64 -8.99 -1.36 -11.50
C ASN A 64 -9.16 0.17 -11.70
N LEU A 65 -9.92 0.58 -12.71
CA LEU A 65 -10.00 1.99 -13.16
C LEU A 65 -10.86 2.94 -12.30
N ARG A 66 -11.28 2.57 -11.08
CA ARG A 66 -12.20 3.41 -10.29
C ARG A 66 -11.52 4.64 -9.68
N ILE A 67 -12.14 5.81 -9.85
CA ILE A 67 -11.88 7.00 -9.03
C ILE A 67 -12.40 6.70 -7.62
N SER A 68 -11.50 6.25 -6.75
CA SER A 68 -11.84 5.83 -5.39
C SER A 68 -11.10 6.68 -4.36
N ALA A 69 -11.68 6.77 -3.17
CA ALA A 69 -11.02 7.33 -2.00
C ALA A 69 -9.77 6.50 -1.63
N LYS A 70 -8.84 7.11 -0.87
CA LYS A 70 -7.53 6.49 -0.56
C LYS A 70 -7.69 5.15 0.16
N ASP A 71 -8.63 5.03 1.08
CA ASP A 71 -8.95 3.80 1.82
C ASP A 71 -9.34 2.64 0.90
N ARG A 72 -10.16 2.92 -0.12
CA ARG A 72 -10.54 1.93 -1.14
C ARG A 72 -9.36 1.55 -2.03
N LEU A 73 -8.54 2.52 -2.45
CA LEU A 73 -7.38 2.26 -3.29
C LEU A 73 -6.31 1.44 -2.58
N ILE A 74 -6.10 1.67 -1.27
CA ILE A 74 -5.20 0.83 -0.47
C ILE A 74 -5.71 -0.61 -0.43
N TYR A 75 -7.01 -0.79 -0.17
CA TYR A 75 -7.61 -2.13 -0.12
C TYR A 75 -7.47 -2.87 -1.46
N LEU A 76 -7.82 -2.22 -2.57
CA LEU A 76 -7.67 -2.81 -3.90
C LEU A 76 -6.20 -3.15 -4.21
N THR A 77 -5.27 -2.25 -3.89
CA THR A 77 -3.83 -2.50 -4.08
C THR A 77 -3.39 -3.73 -3.28
N TYR A 78 -3.83 -3.86 -2.03
CA TYR A 78 -3.54 -5.03 -1.20
C TYR A 78 -4.07 -6.32 -1.83
N VAL A 79 -5.35 -6.37 -2.19
CA VAL A 79 -5.98 -7.56 -2.77
C VAL A 79 -5.30 -7.96 -4.08
N ASP A 80 -5.04 -7.00 -4.97
CA ASP A 80 -4.37 -7.25 -6.24
C ASP A 80 -2.95 -7.79 -6.04
N LEU A 81 -2.19 -7.25 -5.07
CA LEU A 81 -0.85 -7.76 -4.76
C LEU A 81 -0.90 -9.17 -4.17
N CYS A 82 -1.87 -9.46 -3.31
CA CYS A 82 -2.08 -10.82 -2.79
C CYS A 82 -2.38 -11.80 -3.93
N LYS A 83 -3.24 -11.43 -4.89
CA LYS A 83 -3.52 -12.24 -6.09
C LYS A 83 -2.30 -12.42 -7.00
N GLN A 84 -1.42 -11.43 -7.09
CA GLN A 84 -0.16 -11.56 -7.84
C GLN A 84 0.81 -12.55 -7.19
N LEU A 85 0.84 -12.62 -5.84
CA LEU A 85 1.70 -13.55 -5.11
C LEU A 85 1.12 -14.97 -5.03
N GLN A 86 -0.20 -15.07 -4.90
CA GLN A 86 -0.92 -16.32 -4.81
C GLN A 86 -2.19 -16.22 -5.67
N PRO A 87 -2.12 -16.62 -6.95
CA PRO A 87 -3.24 -16.49 -7.88
C PRO A 87 -4.53 -17.21 -7.44
N ASP A 88 -4.39 -18.30 -6.70
CA ASP A 88 -5.52 -19.10 -6.20
C ASP A 88 -6.13 -18.56 -4.90
N LEU A 89 -5.62 -17.44 -4.39
CA LEU A 89 -6.11 -16.86 -3.14
C LEU A 89 -7.47 -16.17 -3.35
N VAL A 90 -8.47 -16.66 -2.62
CA VAL A 90 -9.80 -16.02 -2.50
C VAL A 90 -9.77 -15.08 -1.29
N VAL A 91 -9.70 -13.78 -1.56
CA VAL A 91 -9.64 -12.69 -0.57
C VAL A 91 -10.95 -11.92 -0.51
#